data_AF-W4E7P4-F1
#
_entry.id   AF-W4E7P4-F1
#
_cell.length_a   1.000
_cell.length_b   1.000
_cell.length_c   1.000
_cell.angle_alpha   90.00
_cell.angle_beta   90.00
_cell.angle_gamma   90.00
#
_symmetry.space_group_name_H-M   'P 1'
#
loop_
_entity.id
_entity.type
_entity.pdbx_description
1 polymer ?
#
loop_
_entity_poly.entity_id
_entity_poly.type
_entity_poly.pdbx_seq_one_letter_code
_entity_poly.pdbx_strand_id
1 'polypeptide(L)'
;MNHLYPGIARLYENRLLRTELECEQFDQALEGLAGDTEDAVIHQIFKVFDDDTEQEEVMFSLVHFVESVQMEMYLTQLLESLPEMLEHARNWAIVLNQRILQDDRYRKDYAEIAVRMPPRIRQCLAFLLEEIKEDQPRLYERKVNSFLAKLNASGR
;
A
#
# COMPACT_ATOMS: atom_id res chain seq x y z
N MET A 1 -6.58 7.77 21.49
CA MET A 1 -7.33 7.33 20.30
C MET A 1 -6.89 8.24 19.18
N ASN A 2 -6.19 7.71 18.17
CA ASN A 2 -5.86 8.51 16.98
C ASN A 2 -7.17 8.79 16.25
N HIS A 3 -7.49 10.06 16.09
CA HIS A 3 -8.65 10.50 15.34
C HIS A 3 -8.30 10.38 13.84
N LEU A 4 -9.09 9.62 13.08
CA LEU A 4 -8.98 9.60 11.63
C LEU A 4 -9.37 10.96 11.07
N TYR A 5 -8.69 11.41 10.02
CA TYR A 5 -9.10 12.57 9.25
C TYR A 5 -10.54 12.35 8.74
N PRO A 6 -11.45 13.35 8.74
CA PRO A 6 -12.86 13.11 8.45
C PRO A 6 -13.14 12.39 7.13
N GLY A 7 -12.40 12.72 6.06
CA GLY A 7 -12.51 12.01 4.78
C GLY A 7 -12.03 10.55 4.86
N ILE A 8 -10.94 10.30 5.59
CA ILE A 8 -10.42 8.95 5.83
C ILE A 8 -11.37 8.12 6.69
N ALA A 9 -12.00 8.73 7.70
CA ALA A 9 -12.99 8.07 8.53
C ALA A 9 -14.17 7.55 7.69
N ARG A 10 -14.68 8.38 6.77
CA ARG A 10 -15.76 7.98 5.85
C ARG A 10 -15.34 6.85 4.92
N LEU A 11 -14.13 6.91 4.36
CA LEU A 11 -13.58 5.81 3.56
C LEU A 11 -13.49 4.52 4.38
N TYR A 12 -12.94 4.60 5.59
CA TYR A 12 -12.79 3.45 6.48
C TYR A 12 -14.12 2.82 6.89
N GLU A 13 -15.15 3.63 7.15
CA GLU A 13 -16.51 3.18 7.49
C GLU A 13 -17.18 2.42 6.34
N ASN A 14 -16.83 2.75 5.09
CA ASN A 14 -17.44 2.17 3.88
C ASN A 14 -16.54 1.17 3.15
N ARG A 15 -15.35 0.85 3.67
CA ARG A 15 -14.31 0.07 2.97
C ARG A 15 -14.68 -1.37 2.59
N LEU A 16 -15.70 -1.93 3.24
CA LEU A 16 -16.18 -3.29 2.96
C LEU A 16 -17.06 -3.34 1.70
N LEU A 17 -17.60 -2.19 1.28
CA LEU A 17 -18.27 -1.99 -0.01
C LEU A 17 -19.39 -3.01 -0.30
N ARG A 18 -20.19 -3.33 0.71
CA ARG A 18 -21.23 -4.38 0.66
C ARG A 18 -22.53 -3.94 0.00
N THR A 19 -22.74 -2.63 -0.09
CA THR A 19 -23.96 -2.06 -0.64
C THR A 19 -23.63 -0.95 -1.63
N GLU A 20 -24.58 -0.67 -2.54
CA GLU A 20 -24.48 0.47 -3.47
C GLU A 20 -24.26 1.78 -2.70
N LEU A 21 -24.93 1.96 -1.56
CA LEU A 21 -24.76 3.14 -0.71
C LEU A 21 -23.34 3.25 -0.13
N GLU A 22 -22.75 2.13 0.31
CA GLU A 22 -21.36 2.12 0.77
C GLU A 22 -20.40 2.49 -0.36
N CYS A 23 -20.63 1.97 -1.57
CA CYS A 23 -19.83 2.30 -2.75
C CYS A 23 -19.92 3.80 -3.10
N GLU A 24 -21.14 4.34 -3.19
CA GLU A 24 -21.35 5.76 -3.47
C GLU A 24 -20.71 6.66 -2.42
N GLN A 25 -20.81 6.30 -1.14
CA GLN A 25 -20.20 7.06 -0.04
C GLN A 25 -18.68 6.98 -0.07
N PHE A 26 -18.13 5.82 -0.43
CA PHE A 26 -16.70 5.63 -0.59
C PHE A 26 -16.16 6.51 -1.73
N ASP A 27 -16.76 6.44 -2.92
CA ASP A 27 -16.35 7.23 -4.08
C ASP A 27 -16.44 8.74 -3.79
N GLN A 28 -17.55 9.20 -3.21
CA GLN A 28 -17.71 10.60 -2.82
C GLN A 28 -16.67 11.06 -1.79
N ALA A 29 -16.32 10.18 -0.83
CA ALA A 29 -15.29 10.49 0.15
C ALA A 29 -13.90 10.55 -0.49
N LEU A 30 -13.60 9.66 -1.43
CA LEU A 30 -12.32 9.61 -2.14
C LEU A 30 -12.16 10.84 -3.05
N GLU A 31 -13.20 11.21 -3.80
CA GLU A 31 -13.25 12.45 -4.58
C GLU A 31 -13.06 13.68 -3.70
N GLY A 32 -13.63 13.68 -2.50
CA GLY A 32 -13.47 14.75 -1.52
C GLY A 32 -12.03 14.92 -1.00
N LEU A 33 -11.18 13.88 -1.10
CA LEU A 33 -9.75 13.97 -0.79
C LEU A 33 -8.92 14.46 -1.98
N ALA A 34 -9.50 14.54 -3.19
CA ALA A 34 -8.78 15.02 -4.38
C ALA A 34 -8.46 16.53 -4.23
N GLY A 35 -7.20 16.82 -3.88
CA GLY A 35 -6.71 18.18 -3.59
C GLY A 35 -6.24 18.37 -2.16
N ASP A 36 -6.50 17.41 -1.27
CA ASP A 36 -6.01 17.37 0.10
C ASP A 36 -4.88 16.32 0.21
N THR A 37 -3.65 16.76 -0.05
CA THR A 37 -2.45 15.92 0.00
C THR A 37 -1.61 16.24 1.23
N GLU A 38 -2.25 16.55 2.35
CA GLU A 38 -1.53 16.72 3.62
C GLU A 38 -0.91 15.39 4.06
N ASP A 39 0.29 15.43 4.63
CA ASP A 39 1.03 14.25 5.10
C ASP A 39 0.17 13.37 6.04
N ALA A 40 -0.72 14.00 6.81
CA ALA A 40 -1.63 13.32 7.74
C ALA A 40 -2.69 12.46 7.03
N VAL A 41 -3.18 12.88 5.85
CA VAL A 41 -4.16 12.13 5.05
C VAL A 41 -3.51 10.87 4.50
N ILE A 42 -2.31 11.01 3.92
CA ILE A 42 -1.61 9.90 3.26
C ILE A 42 -1.08 8.89 4.29
N HIS A 43 -0.73 9.33 5.49
CA HIS A 43 -0.36 8.42 6.57
C HIS A 43 -1.50 7.49 7.01
N GLN A 44 -2.75 7.89 6.81
CA GLN A 44 -3.91 7.12 7.25
C GLN A 44 -4.61 6.37 6.10
N ILE A 45 -4.36 6.75 4.84
CA ILE A 45 -5.08 6.22 3.67
C ILE A 45 -4.94 4.71 3.52
N PHE A 46 -3.78 4.14 3.86
CA PHE A 46 -3.53 2.71 3.74
C PHE A 46 -4.33 1.87 4.75
N LYS A 47 -4.88 2.48 5.80
CA LYS A 47 -5.76 1.81 6.77
C LYS A 47 -7.14 1.48 6.17
N VAL A 48 -7.48 2.09 5.04
CA VAL A 48 -8.77 1.89 4.35
C VAL A 48 -8.79 0.58 3.57
N PHE A 49 -7.65 0.08 3.09
CA PHE A 49 -7.61 -1.23 2.43
C PHE A 49 -8.08 -2.31 3.40
N ASP A 50 -8.88 -3.26 2.89
CA ASP A 50 -9.43 -4.37 3.66
C ASP A 50 -9.69 -5.53 2.69
N ASP A 51 -9.21 -6.72 3.03
CA ASP A 51 -9.36 -7.92 2.19
C ASP A 51 -10.82 -8.44 2.22
N ASP A 52 -11.66 -8.03 3.18
CA ASP A 52 -13.08 -8.37 3.25
C ASP A 52 -13.97 -7.48 2.34
N THR A 53 -13.37 -6.69 1.45
CA THR A 53 -14.10 -5.82 0.52
C THR A 53 -14.84 -6.63 -0.56
N GLU A 54 -16.13 -6.35 -0.76
CA GLU A 54 -16.97 -7.10 -1.70
C GLU A 54 -16.96 -6.52 -3.13
N GLN A 55 -16.49 -5.28 -3.31
CA GLN A 55 -16.43 -4.59 -4.59
C GLN A 55 -15.00 -4.11 -4.88
N GLU A 56 -14.16 -5.04 -5.35
CA GLU A 56 -12.75 -4.76 -5.65
C GLU A 56 -12.56 -3.60 -6.64
N GLU A 57 -13.43 -3.48 -7.66
CA GLU A 57 -13.34 -2.41 -8.66
C GLU A 57 -13.40 -1.01 -8.03
N VAL A 58 -14.23 -0.84 -7.00
CA VAL A 58 -14.34 0.43 -6.27
C VAL A 58 -13.13 0.62 -5.35
N MET A 59 -12.62 -0.43 -4.70
CA MET A 59 -11.37 -0.36 -3.95
C MET A 59 -10.15 -0.06 -4.84
N PHE A 60 -10.18 -0.45 -6.12
CA PHE A 60 -9.15 -0.06 -7.09
C PHE A 60 -9.10 1.45 -7.34
N SER A 61 -10.20 2.19 -7.15
CA SER A 61 -10.17 3.66 -7.16
C SER A 61 -9.20 4.20 -6.09
N LEU A 62 -9.15 3.57 -4.91
CA LEU A 62 -8.19 3.92 -3.85
C LEU A 62 -6.75 3.58 -4.24
N VAL A 63 -6.52 2.44 -4.91
CA VAL A 63 -5.20 2.09 -5.48
C VAL A 63 -4.72 3.20 -6.41
N HIS A 64 -5.58 3.64 -7.33
CA HIS A 64 -5.24 4.71 -8.26
C HIS A 64 -5.03 6.06 -7.56
N PHE A 65 -5.80 6.35 -6.52
CA PHE A 65 -5.60 7.54 -5.70
C PHE A 65 -4.19 7.57 -5.08
N VAL A 66 -3.78 6.50 -4.38
CA VAL A 66 -2.45 6.48 -3.72
C VAL A 66 -1.30 6.47 -4.73
N GLU A 67 -1.51 5.93 -5.93
CA GLU A 67 -0.53 5.99 -7.03
C GLU A 67 -0.39 7.39 -7.65
N SER A 68 -1.41 8.23 -7.52
CA SER A 68 -1.40 9.62 -7.99
C SER A 68 -0.61 10.57 -7.07
N VAL A 69 -0.36 10.14 -5.83
CA VAL A 69 0.43 10.89 -4.85
C VAL A 69 1.90 10.97 -5.28
N GLN A 70 2.62 11.99 -4.80
CA GLN A 70 4.07 12.10 -5.03
C GLN A 70 4.78 10.78 -4.66
N MET A 71 5.54 10.24 -5.62
CA MET A 71 6.15 8.91 -5.55
C MET A 71 6.87 8.63 -4.22
N GLU A 72 7.78 9.51 -3.77
CA GLU A 72 8.53 9.29 -2.53
C GLU A 72 7.62 9.19 -1.30
N MET A 73 6.57 9.99 -1.26
CA MET A 73 5.56 10.00 -0.19
C MET A 73 4.73 8.72 -0.22
N TYR A 74 4.21 8.33 -1.39
CA TYR A 74 3.50 7.06 -1.59
C TYR A 74 4.32 5.85 -1.12
N LEU A 75 5.56 5.75 -1.59
CA LEU A 75 6.46 4.63 -1.30
C LEU A 75 6.82 4.56 0.19
N THR A 76 7.10 5.71 0.81
CA THR A 76 7.43 5.80 2.24
C THR A 76 6.24 5.39 3.10
N GLN A 77 5.05 5.94 2.81
CA GLN A 77 3.85 5.70 3.61
C GLN A 77 3.33 4.26 3.44
N LEU A 78 3.46 3.66 2.26
CA LEU A 78 3.17 2.24 2.07
C LEU A 78 4.08 1.38 2.96
N LEU A 79 5.40 1.62 2.97
CA LEU A 79 6.33 0.86 3.82
C LEU A 79 5.99 0.96 5.30
N GLU A 80 5.68 2.16 5.77
CA GLU A 80 5.30 2.39 7.17
C GLU A 80 3.99 1.68 7.54
N SER A 81 3.08 1.55 6.57
CA SER A 81 1.77 0.91 6.75
C SER A 81 1.81 -0.62 6.65
N LEU A 82 2.84 -1.21 6.03
CA LEU A 82 2.92 -2.65 5.80
C LEU A 82 2.65 -3.51 7.04
N PRO A 83 3.23 -3.25 8.23
CA PRO A 83 2.96 -4.10 9.39
C PRO A 83 1.49 -4.18 9.78
N GLU A 84 0.73 -3.08 9.62
CA GLU A 84 -0.70 -3.03 9.90
C GLU A 84 -1.52 -3.62 8.75
N MET A 85 -1.16 -3.28 7.50
CA MET A 85 -1.84 -3.83 6.33
C MET A 85 -1.78 -5.36 6.29
N LEU A 86 -0.69 -5.98 6.74
CA LEU A 86 -0.57 -7.45 6.76
C LEU A 86 -1.54 -8.14 7.74
N GLU A 87 -2.22 -7.41 8.63
CA GLU A 87 -3.20 -7.99 9.56
C GLU A 87 -4.59 -8.17 8.91
N HIS A 88 -5.00 -7.26 8.01
CA HIS A 88 -6.37 -7.20 7.48
C HIS A 88 -6.47 -6.89 5.98
N ALA A 89 -5.37 -6.53 5.32
CA ALA A 89 -5.31 -6.03 3.95
C ALA A 89 -4.09 -6.60 3.19
N ARG A 90 -3.77 -7.88 3.43
CA ARG A 90 -2.58 -8.53 2.90
C ARG A 90 -2.67 -8.66 1.39
N ASN A 91 -3.83 -9.00 0.83
CA ASN A 91 -4.01 -9.09 -0.62
C ASN A 91 -3.82 -7.72 -1.29
N TRP A 92 -4.31 -6.65 -0.67
CA TRP A 92 -4.06 -5.29 -1.16
C TRP A 92 -2.59 -4.87 -1.05
N ALA A 93 -1.89 -5.25 0.03
CA ALA A 93 -0.46 -5.04 0.14
C ALA A 93 0.31 -5.77 -0.98
N ILE A 94 -0.10 -7.00 -1.33
CA ILE A 94 0.44 -7.75 -2.48
C ILE A 94 0.21 -6.99 -3.77
N VAL A 95 -1.02 -6.54 -4.05
CA VAL A 95 -1.37 -5.79 -5.28
C VAL A 95 -0.49 -4.56 -5.45
N LEU A 96 -0.37 -3.72 -4.41
CA LEU A 96 0.44 -2.50 -4.46
C LEU A 96 1.93 -2.81 -4.71
N ASN A 97 2.48 -3.81 -4.01
CA ASN A 97 3.88 -4.20 -4.17
C ASN A 97 4.15 -4.84 -5.54
N GLN A 98 3.23 -5.64 -6.08
CA GLN A 98 3.35 -6.20 -7.43
C GLN A 98 3.40 -5.09 -8.49
N ARG A 99 2.60 -4.04 -8.34
CA ARG A 99 2.60 -2.87 -9.24
C ARG A 99 3.92 -2.09 -9.16
N ILE A 100 4.41 -1.82 -7.94
CA ILE A 100 5.74 -1.22 -7.72
C ILE A 100 6.85 -2.06 -8.34
N LEU A 101 6.83 -3.38 -8.17
CA LEU A 101 7.85 -4.28 -8.72
C LEU A 101 7.86 -4.31 -10.25
N GLN A 102 6.72 -4.03 -10.90
CA GLN A 102 6.60 -4.01 -12.35
C GLN A 102 7.22 -2.76 -12.98
N ASP A 103 7.26 -1.63 -12.27
CA ASP A 103 7.91 -0.41 -12.73
C ASP A 103 9.36 -0.31 -12.25
N ASP A 104 10.30 -0.14 -13.18
CA ASP A 104 11.73 -0.13 -12.87
C ASP A 104 12.16 1.07 -12.01
N ARG A 105 11.51 2.24 -12.19
CA ARG A 105 11.80 3.45 -11.41
C ARG A 105 11.25 3.30 -10.01
N TYR A 106 9.96 2.95 -9.87
CA TYR A 106 9.35 2.75 -8.54
C TYR A 106 10.08 1.66 -7.77
N ARG A 107 10.40 0.52 -8.39
CA ARG A 107 11.14 -0.57 -7.74
C ARG A 107 12.51 -0.13 -7.23
N LYS A 108 13.22 0.72 -7.99
CA LYS A 108 14.53 1.22 -7.59
C LYS A 108 14.42 2.14 -6.38
N ASP A 109 13.57 3.15 -6.45
CA ASP A 109 13.40 4.15 -5.40
C ASP A 109 12.83 3.50 -4.13
N TYR A 110 11.92 2.53 -4.27
CA TYR A 110 11.37 1.75 -3.17
C TYR A 110 12.45 0.97 -2.41
N ALA A 111 13.40 0.35 -3.11
CA ALA A 111 14.54 -0.32 -2.47
C ALA A 111 15.45 0.65 -1.71
N GLU A 112 15.69 1.84 -2.26
CA GLU A 112 16.51 2.87 -1.64
C GLU A 112 15.87 3.45 -0.38
N ILE A 113 14.54 3.61 -0.36
CA ILE A 113 13.79 4.01 0.82
C ILE A 113 13.76 2.87 1.85
N ALA A 114 13.41 1.65 1.44
CA ALA A 114 13.27 0.50 2.33
C ALA A 114 14.55 0.17 3.12
N VAL A 115 15.74 0.36 2.53
CA VAL A 115 17.03 0.19 3.21
C VAL A 115 17.14 1.02 4.50
N ARG A 116 16.57 2.23 4.49
CA ARG A 116 16.62 3.19 5.60
C ARG A 116 15.52 2.96 6.64
N MET A 117 14.58 2.05 6.37
CA MET A 117 13.47 1.76 7.27
C MET A 117 13.89 0.95 8.51
N PRO A 118 13.14 1.07 9.62
CA PRO A 118 13.33 0.25 10.80
C PRO A 118 13.32 -1.26 10.50
N PRO A 119 14.06 -2.09 11.26
CA PRO A 119 14.16 -3.53 11.03
C PRO A 119 12.80 -4.24 10.89
N ARG A 120 11.81 -3.86 11.71
CA ARG A 120 10.45 -4.41 11.66
C ARG A 120 9.81 -4.25 10.27
N ILE A 121 9.85 -3.03 9.71
CA ILE A 121 9.28 -2.74 8.39
C ILE A 121 10.03 -3.52 7.30
N ARG A 122 11.37 -3.56 7.37
CA ARG A 122 12.18 -4.33 6.40
C ARG A 122 11.86 -5.83 6.44
N GLN A 123 11.61 -6.39 7.63
CA GLN A 123 11.21 -7.78 7.78
C GLN A 123 9.82 -8.05 7.21
N CYS A 124 8.84 -7.17 7.49
CA CYS A 124 7.50 -7.26 6.89
C CYS A 124 7.56 -7.20 5.35
N LEU A 125 8.33 -6.26 4.80
CA LEU A 125 8.54 -6.15 3.36
C LEU A 125 9.20 -7.42 2.80
N ALA A 126 10.28 -7.90 3.42
CA ALA A 126 10.98 -9.08 2.94
C ALA A 126 10.06 -10.31 2.90
N PHE A 127 9.25 -10.50 3.94
CA PHE A 127 8.24 -11.55 4.00
C PHE A 127 7.21 -11.46 2.86
N LEU A 128 6.66 -10.26 2.63
CA LEU A 128 5.70 -10.02 1.54
C LEU A 128 6.31 -10.24 0.15
N LEU A 129 7.55 -9.80 -0.07
CA LEU A 129 8.24 -9.99 -1.35
C LEU A 129 8.56 -11.47 -1.63
N GLU A 130 8.91 -12.23 -0.60
CA GLU A 130 9.07 -13.69 -0.70
C GLU A 130 7.76 -14.36 -1.09
N GLU A 131 6.63 -13.98 -0.48
CA GLU A 131 5.30 -14.48 -0.86
C GLU A 131 4.95 -14.16 -2.32
N ILE A 132 5.16 -12.92 -2.77
CA ILE A 132 4.92 -12.53 -4.18
C ILE A 132 5.77 -13.37 -5.14
N LYS A 133 7.03 -13.64 -4.76
CA LYS A 133 7.93 -14.49 -5.54
C LYS A 133 7.45 -15.94 -5.58
N GLU A 134 6.99 -16.49 -4.46
CA GLU A 134 6.53 -17.88 -4.38
C GLU A 134 5.24 -18.11 -5.19
N ASP A 135 4.33 -17.14 -5.19
CA ASP A 135 3.09 -17.20 -5.98
C ASP A 135 3.37 -17.16 -7.50
N GLN A 136 4.23 -16.24 -7.94
CA GLN A 136 4.49 -15.99 -9.37
C GLN A 136 6.01 -15.89 -9.69
N PRO A 137 6.77 -16.99 -9.53
CA PRO A 137 8.24 -16.97 -9.60
C PRO A 137 8.75 -16.54 -10.97
N ARG A 138 8.07 -16.94 -12.05
CA ARG A 138 8.44 -16.56 -13.43
C ARG A 138 8.45 -15.04 -13.65
N LEU A 139 7.59 -14.30 -12.94
CA LEU A 139 7.45 -12.86 -13.09
C LEU A 139 8.32 -12.09 -12.09
N TYR A 140 8.48 -12.61 -10.87
CA TYR A 140 9.03 -11.84 -9.75
C TYR A 140 10.37 -12.33 -9.20
N GLU A 141 10.81 -13.57 -9.42
CA GLU A 141 12.02 -14.13 -8.78
C GLU A 141 13.25 -13.24 -8.96
N ARG A 142 13.57 -12.88 -10.21
CA ARG A 142 14.73 -12.03 -10.49
C ARG A 142 14.63 -10.65 -9.85
N LYS A 143 13.43 -10.05 -9.87
CA LYS A 143 13.17 -8.70 -9.34
C LYS A 143 13.29 -8.69 -7.82
N VAL A 144 12.64 -9.66 -7.16
CA VAL A 144 12.64 -9.84 -5.71
C VAL A 144 14.04 -10.17 -5.20
N ASN A 145 14.74 -11.13 -5.81
CA ASN A 145 16.10 -11.50 -5.38
C ASN A 145 17.07 -10.30 -5.46
N SER A 146 16.97 -9.50 -6.52
CA SER A 146 17.75 -8.26 -6.65
C SER A 146 17.40 -7.23 -5.57
N PHE A 147 16.10 -7.07 -5.26
CA PHE A 147 15.62 -6.17 -4.22
C PHE A 147 16.13 -6.60 -2.83
N LEU A 148 15.93 -7.86 -2.46
CA LEU A 148 16.31 -8.40 -1.14
C LEU A 148 17.83 -8.38 -0.94
N ALA A 149 18.61 -8.60 -2.00
CA ALA A 149 20.07 -8.45 -1.93
C ALA A 149 20.49 -7.05 -1.50
N LYS A 150 19.82 -5.99 -2.00
CA LYS A 150 20.05 -4.61 -1.57
C LYS A 150 19.63 -4.38 -0.12
N LEU A 151 18.45 -4.88 0.25
CA LEU A 151 17.89 -4.70 1.59
C LEU A 151 18.81 -5.30 2.68
N ASN A 152 19.44 -6.45 2.38
CA ASN A 152 20.35 -7.15 3.28
C ASN A 152 21.77 -6.58 3.30
N ALA A 153 22.19 -5.85 2.27
CA ALA A 153 23.53 -5.25 2.19
C ALA A 153 23.73 -4.10 3.19
N SER A 154 22.65 -3.46 3.64
CA SER A 154 22.68 -2.29 4.52
C SER A 154 22.54 -2.61 6.01
N GLY A 155 22.54 -3.90 6.37
CA GLY A 155 22.53 -4.39 7.75
C GLY A 155 23.90 -4.84 8.28
N ARG A 156 24.99 -4.52 7.56
CA ARG A 156 26.39 -4.78 7.97
C ARG A 156 27.09 -3.48 8.33
#